data_AF-A0A660UVE3-F1
#
_entry.id   AF-A0A660UVE3-F1
#
_cell.length_a   1.000
_cell.length_b   1.000
_cell.length_c   1.000
_cell.angle_alpha   90.00
_cell.angle_beta   90.00
_cell.angle_gamma   90.00
#
_symmetry.space_group_name_H-M   'P 1'
#
loop_
_entity.id
_entity.type
_entity.pdbx_description
1 polymer ?
#
loop_
_entity_poly.entity_id
_entity_poly.type
_entity_poly.pdbx_seq_one_letter_code
_entity_poly.pdbx_strand_id
1 'polypeptide(L)'
;MGIGIEISSEMIEAFCRRNHIRSFSFFGSVLRRDFGADSDVDVLVEFEGSYCPDLLEIVRMENALTEMFGRRADLVERESVVASKNYIRRRRILESAETVYVA
;
A
#
# COMPACT_ATOMS: atom_id res chain seq x y z
N MET A 1 4.20 -16.82 2.53
CA MET A 1 3.50 -15.53 2.34
C MET A 1 2.76 -15.62 1.02
N GLY A 2 1.43 -15.67 1.07
CA GLY A 2 0.59 -15.87 -0.11
C GLY A 2 -0.09 -14.57 -0.50
N ILE A 3 0.69 -13.56 -0.86
CA ILE A 3 0.15 -12.36 -1.50
C ILE A 3 -0.27 -12.80 -2.90
N GLY A 4 -1.49 -12.45 -3.32
CA GLY A 4 -2.05 -12.86 -4.62
C GLY A 4 -1.35 -12.23 -5.84
N ILE A 5 -0.13 -11.71 -5.67
CA ILE A 5 0.65 -10.97 -6.65
C ILE A 5 2.11 -11.43 -6.56
N GLU A 6 2.69 -11.82 -7.69
CA GLU A 6 4.13 -12.04 -7.80
C GLU A 6 4.84 -10.71 -8.03
N ILE A 7 5.58 -10.24 -7.01
CA ILE A 7 6.43 -9.06 -7.12
C ILE A 7 7.75 -9.28 -6.37
N SER A 8 8.87 -8.83 -6.95
CA SER A 8 10.16 -8.87 -6.29
C SER A 8 10.20 -7.89 -5.11
N SER A 9 10.69 -8.37 -3.96
CA SER A 9 10.96 -7.54 -2.80
C SER A 9 11.91 -6.38 -3.11
N GLU A 10 12.84 -6.56 -4.06
CA GLU A 10 13.80 -5.54 -4.48
C GLU A 10 13.11 -4.37 -5.20
N MET A 11 12.06 -4.65 -5.99
CA MET A 11 11.27 -3.61 -6.65
C MET A 11 10.48 -2.80 -5.63
N ILE A 12 9.88 -3.46 -4.63
CA ILE A 12 9.17 -2.79 -3.53
C ILE A 12 10.15 -1.94 -2.73
N GLU A 13 11.31 -2.47 -2.35
CA GLU A 13 12.33 -1.71 -1.61
C GLU A 13 12.78 -0.48 -2.41
N ALA A 14 13.10 -0.64 -3.69
CA ALA A 14 13.50 0.48 -4.54
C ALA A 14 12.40 1.55 -4.65
N PHE A 15 11.13 1.14 -4.78
CA PHE A 15 9.98 2.04 -4.76
C PHE A 15 9.87 2.77 -3.41
N CYS A 16 9.97 2.05 -2.30
CA CYS A 16 9.81 2.62 -0.97
C CYS A 16 10.90 3.66 -0.67
N ARG A 17 12.15 3.34 -0.98
CA ARG A 17 13.29 4.24 -0.77
C ARG A 17 13.22 5.50 -1.63
N ARG A 18 12.71 5.40 -2.86
CA ARG A 18 12.55 6.57 -3.76
C ARG A 18 11.43 7.52 -3.30
N ASN A 19 10.41 6.99 -2.63
CA ASN A 19 9.23 7.75 -2.23
C ASN A 19 9.20 8.06 -0.73
N HIS A 20 10.33 7.91 -0.01
CA HIS A 20 10.42 8.17 1.43
C HIS A 20 9.38 7.39 2.25
N ILE A 21 9.13 6.14 1.87
CA ILE A 21 8.21 5.23 2.56
C ILE A 21 8.98 4.46 3.62
N ARG A 22 8.59 4.66 4.87
CA ARG A 22 9.10 3.96 6.05
C ARG A 22 8.58 2.54 6.14
N SER A 23 7.30 2.32 5.88
CA SER A 23 6.70 0.98 5.89
C SER A 23 5.70 0.81 4.75
N PHE A 24 5.69 -0.39 4.17
CA PHE A 24 4.77 -0.78 3.09
C PHE A 24 4.09 -2.08 3.47
N SER A 25 2.77 -2.06 3.46
CA SER A 25 1.93 -3.21 3.77
C SER A 25 0.85 -3.40 2.71
N PHE A 26 0.53 -4.63 2.39
CA PHE A 26 -0.68 -4.96 1.63
C PHE A 26 -1.84 -5.13 2.61
N PHE A 27 -3.06 -4.74 2.24
CA PHE A 27 -4.23 -4.98 3.08
C PHE A 27 -5.47 -5.29 2.22
N GLY A 28 -6.58 -5.67 2.86
CA GLY A 28 -7.83 -5.83 2.13
C GLY A 28 -7.87 -7.08 1.24
N SER A 29 -8.36 -6.92 0.01
CA SER A 29 -8.73 -8.05 -0.85
C SER A 29 -7.53 -8.83 -1.39
N VAL A 30 -6.37 -8.20 -1.55
CA VAL A 30 -5.12 -8.80 -2.04
C VAL A 30 -4.58 -9.95 -1.16
N LEU A 31 -4.99 -9.98 0.10
CA LEU A 31 -4.61 -11.02 1.06
C LEU A 31 -5.59 -12.19 1.11
N ARG A 32 -6.74 -12.07 0.42
CA ARG A 32 -7.78 -13.09 0.41
C ARG A 32 -7.60 -14.03 -0.77
N ARG A 33 -7.99 -15.29 -0.61
CA ARG A 33 -7.87 -16.33 -1.66
C ARG A 33 -8.81 -16.13 -2.85
N ASP A 34 -9.82 -15.27 -2.70
CA ASP A 34 -10.73 -14.85 -3.77
C ASP A 34 -10.25 -13.60 -4.50
N PHE A 35 -8.99 -13.17 -4.29
CA PHE A 35 -8.37 -12.11 -5.08
C PHE A 35 -8.35 -12.50 -6.56
N GLY A 36 -9.16 -11.78 -7.35
CA GLY A 36 -9.40 -12.09 -8.76
C GLY A 36 -8.59 -11.21 -9.70
N ALA A 37 -8.75 -11.45 -11.01
CA ALA A 37 -8.10 -10.65 -12.04
C ALA A 37 -8.51 -9.16 -12.04
N ASP A 38 -9.73 -8.87 -11.56
CA ASP A 38 -10.33 -7.53 -11.60
C ASP A 38 -10.22 -6.79 -10.26
N SER A 39 -9.52 -7.35 -9.26
CA SER A 39 -9.40 -6.75 -7.93
C SER A 39 -8.25 -5.74 -7.85
N ASP A 40 -8.56 -4.56 -7.33
CA ASP A 40 -7.60 -3.51 -7.04
C ASP A 40 -6.60 -3.93 -5.94
N VAL A 41 -5.39 -3.38 -5.99
CA VAL A 41 -4.34 -3.65 -5.01
C VAL A 41 -4.33 -2.55 -3.96
N ASP A 42 -4.91 -2.84 -2.80
CA ASP A 42 -4.90 -1.94 -1.66
C ASP A 42 -3.54 -2.00 -0.94
N VAL A 43 -2.82 -0.87 -0.89
CA VAL A 43 -1.53 -0.76 -0.19
C VAL A 43 -1.58 0.31 0.89
N LEU A 44 -1.09 -0.05 2.08
CA LEU A 44 -0.96 0.83 3.22
C LEU A 44 0.50 1.27 3.32
N VAL A 45 0.74 2.56 3.24
CA VAL A 45 2.08 3.15 3.34
C VAL A 45 2.18 4.05 4.55
N GLU A 46 3.36 4.08 5.15
CA GLU A 46 3.75 5.07 6.15
C GLU A 46 4.95 5.82 5.61
N PHE A 47 4.82 7.14 5.47
CA PHE A 47 5.93 7.99 5.04
C PHE A 47 6.89 8.27 6.20
N GLU A 48 8.12 8.62 5.88
CA GLU A 48 9.06 9.17 6.86
C GLU A 48 8.48 10.46 7.46
N GLY A 49 8.62 10.68 8.77
CA GLY A 49 7.89 11.75 9.48
C GLY A 49 8.20 13.20 9.05
N SER A 50 9.20 13.40 8.19
CA SER A 50 9.52 14.70 7.56
C SER A 50 8.98 14.83 6.13
N TYR A 51 8.47 13.74 5.55
CA TYR A 51 8.01 13.69 4.17
C TYR A 51 6.48 13.72 4.13
N CYS A 52 5.94 14.76 3.51
CA CYS A 52 4.51 14.90 3.27
C CYS A 52 4.31 15.08 1.76
N PRO A 53 3.94 14.02 1.03
CA PRO A 53 3.76 14.11 -0.41
C PRO A 53 2.57 15.00 -0.75
N ASP A 54 2.70 15.75 -1.83
CA ASP A 54 1.56 16.46 -2.42
C ASP A 54 0.60 15.49 -3.15
N LEU A 55 -0.57 15.99 -3.52
CA LEU A 55 -1.59 15.17 -4.20
C LEU A 55 -1.08 14.62 -5.55
N LEU A 56 -0.23 15.35 -6.27
CA LEU A 56 0.31 14.91 -7.55
C LEU A 56 1.35 13.80 -7.35
N GLU A 57 2.14 13.85 -6.28
CA GLU A 57 3.07 12.81 -5.88
C GLU A 57 2.33 11.53 -5.49
N ILE A 58 1.24 11.63 -4.73
CA ILE A 58 0.37 10.48 -4.42
C ILE A 58 -0.15 9.85 -5.71
N VAL A 59 -0.73 10.63 -6.63
CA VAL A 59 -1.22 10.11 -7.91
C VAL A 59 -0.10 9.50 -8.75
N ARG A 60 1.10 10.09 -8.74
CA ARG A 60 2.28 9.51 -9.42
C ARG A 60 2.68 8.17 -8.80
N MET A 61 2.65 8.05 -7.48
CA MET A 61 2.91 6.80 -6.76
C MET A 61 1.87 5.74 -7.11
N GLU A 62 0.59 6.07 -7.10
CA GLU A 62 -0.49 5.15 -7.48
C GLU A 62 -0.35 4.64 -8.93
N ASN A 63 -0.01 5.53 -9.86
CA ASN A 63 0.24 5.15 -11.25
C ASN A 63 1.47 4.23 -11.38
N ALA A 64 2.57 4.55 -10.68
CA ALA A 64 3.77 3.72 -10.69
C ALA A 64 3.52 2.34 -10.08
N LEU A 65 2.75 2.26 -8.99
CA LEU A 65 2.31 0.99 -8.41
C LEU A 65 1.40 0.22 -9.37
N THR A 66 0.51 0.93 -10.06
CA THR A 66 -0.40 0.34 -11.05
C THR A 66 0.36 -0.30 -12.21
N GLU A 67 1.38 0.40 -12.73
CA GLU A 67 2.28 -0.14 -13.75
C GLU A 67 3.09 -1.33 -13.23
N MET A 68 3.59 -1.25 -12.00
CA MET A 68 4.41 -2.29 -11.38
C MET A 68 3.61 -3.57 -11.10
N PHE A 69 2.35 -3.46 -10.69
CA PHE A 69 1.47 -4.61 -10.46
C PHE A 69 0.71 -5.07 -11.71
N GLY A 70 0.72 -4.27 -12.79
CA GLY A 70 -0.05 -4.54 -14.00
C GLY A 70 -1.57 -4.39 -13.82
N ARG A 71 -2.01 -3.70 -12.77
CA ARG A 71 -3.42 -3.48 -12.40
C ARG A 71 -3.54 -2.32 -11.44
N ARG A 72 -4.74 -1.77 -11.30
CA ARG A 72 -4.99 -0.61 -10.45
C ARG A 72 -4.55 -0.87 -9.01
N ALA A 73 -3.79 0.08 -8.47
CA ALA A 73 -3.32 0.10 -7.10
C ALA A 73 -3.87 1.34 -6.40
N ASP A 74 -4.47 1.14 -5.23
CA ASP A 74 -4.98 2.22 -4.39
C ASP A 74 -4.03 2.41 -3.21
N LEU A 75 -3.41 3.59 -3.12
CA LEU A 75 -2.45 3.91 -2.07
C LEU A 75 -3.16 4.62 -0.93
N VAL A 76 -3.01 4.06 0.28
CA VAL A 76 -3.60 4.60 1.49
C VAL A 76 -2.52 4.89 2.50
N GLU A 77 -2.52 6.11 3.02
CA GLU A 77 -1.62 6.50 4.10
C GLU A 77 -2.12 5.97 5.46
N ARG A 78 -1.20 5.37 6.22
CA ARG A 78 -1.47 4.84 7.56
C ARG A 78 -2.00 5.92 8.51
N GLU A 79 -1.42 7.10 8.50
CA GLU A 79 -1.86 8.22 9.36
C GLU A 79 -3.29 8.64 9.05
N SER A 80 -3.65 8.76 7.77
CA SER A 80 -5.02 9.05 7.32
C SER A 80 -6.03 7.99 7.79
N VAL A 81 -5.64 6.71 7.79
CA VAL A 81 -6.47 5.61 8.32
C VAL A 81 -6.63 5.71 9.83
N VAL A 82 -5.56 6.02 10.56
CA VAL A 82 -5.60 6.19 12.03
C VAL A 82 -6.50 7.37 12.42
N ALA A 83 -6.38 8.49 11.71
CA ALA A 83 -7.17 9.70 11.91
C ALA A 83 -8.65 9.55 11.52
N SER A 84 -8.98 8.51 10.74
CA SER A 84 -10.36 8.26 10.29
C SER A 84 -11.34 8.09 11.47
N LYS A 85 -12.47 8.80 11.39
CA LYS A 85 -13.58 8.67 12.34
C LYS A 85 -14.30 7.32 12.24
N ASN A 86 -14.16 6.61 11.11
CA ASN A 86 -14.78 5.30 10.91
C ASN A 86 -13.92 4.19 11.54
N TYR A 87 -14.21 3.89 12.81
CA TYR A 87 -13.46 2.92 13.60
C TYR A 87 -13.49 1.50 13.01
N ILE A 88 -14.57 1.12 12.31
CA ILE A 88 -14.72 -0.21 11.70
C ILE A 88 -13.73 -0.35 10.55
N ARG A 89 -13.70 0.64 9.64
CA ARG A 89 -12.77 0.67 8.51
C ARG A 89 -11.33 0.70 9.01
N ARG A 90 -11.01 1.60 9.95
CA ARG A 90 -9.69 1.70 10.56
C ARG A 90 -9.22 0.36 11.13
N ARG A 91 -10.05 -0.27 11.97
CA ARG A 91 -9.72 -1.55 12.60
C ARG A 91 -9.45 -2.64 11.56
N ARG A 92 -10.33 -2.78 10.56
CA ARG A 92 -10.15 -3.78 9.49
C ARG A 92 -8.85 -3.58 8.71
N ILE A 93 -8.52 -2.35 8.32
CA ILE A 93 -7.30 -2.06 7.56
C ILE A 93 -6.07 -2.39 8.42
N LEU A 94 -6.01 -1.88 9.65
CA LEU A 94 -4.85 -2.05 10.51
C LEU A 94 -4.64 -3.49 10.98
N GLU A 95 -5.71 -4.26 11.22
CA GLU A 95 -5.62 -5.65 11.64
C GLU A 95 -5.33 -6.61 10.49
N SER A 96 -5.74 -6.28 9.27
CA SER A 96 -5.48 -7.12 8.09
C SER A 96 -4.18 -6.78 7.37
N ALA A 97 -3.53 -5.65 7.66
CA ALA A 97 -2.33 -5.23 6.94
C ALA A 97 -1.16 -6.21 7.15
N GLU A 98 -0.64 -6.75 6.05
CA GLU A 98 0.55 -7.59 6.01
C GLU A 98 1.74 -6.77 5.51
N THR A 99 2.71 -6.54 6.38
CA THR A 99 3.87 -5.70 6.07
C THR A 99 4.91 -6.49 5.28
N VAL A 100 5.34 -5.93 4.15
CA VAL A 100 6.34 -6.53 3.26
C VAL A 100 7.66 -5.77 3.22
N TYR A 101 7.65 -4.51 3.66
CA TYR A 101 8.85 -3.69 3.75
C TYR A 101 8.79 -2.77 4.97
N VAL A 102 9.94 -2.66 5.66
CA VAL A 102 10.20 -1.70 6.74
C VAL A 102 11.65 -1.22 6.57
N ALA A 103 11.84 0.09 6.54
CA ALA A 103 13.16 0.75 6.50
C ALA A 103 13.81 0.86 7.88
#